data_AF-A0A8J6C1X6-F1
#
_entry.id   AF-A0A8J6C1X6-F1
#
_cell.length_a   1.000
_cell.length_b   1.000
_cell.length_c   1.000
_cell.angle_alpha   90.00
_cell.angle_beta   90.00
_cell.angle_gamma   90.00
#
_symmetry.space_group_name_H-M   'P 1'
#
loop_
_entity.id
_entity.type
_entity.pdbx_description
1 polymer ?
#
loop_
_entity_poly.entity_id
_entity_poly.type
_entity_poly.pdbx_seq_one_letter_code
_entity_poly.pdbx_strand_id
1 'polypeptide(L)'
;RCTEEVKASGSEGSRPKVHYNVEFTFDTDARVAITIYYQATEEFQGGIASYIPKSSDLQSETVHFKKGVSQQFCLPSHNVDPSEWREEELTFDLDREVYPMVVHAVVEEGDGKRYCRCVNLHSP
;
A
#
# COMPACT_ATOMS: atom_id res chain seq x y z
N ARG A 1 -5.56 10.89 -44.18
CA ARG A 1 -5.25 12.32 -43.99
C ARG A 1 -6.05 12.75 -42.77
N CYS A 2 -5.46 13.04 -41.62
CA CYS A 2 -4.29 13.90 -41.43
C CYS A 2 -3.22 13.24 -40.54
N THR A 3 -1.98 13.43 -40.98
CA THR A 3 -0.74 13.34 -40.20
C THR A 3 -0.49 14.71 -39.57
N GLU A 4 -0.15 14.74 -38.29
CA GLU A 4 0.68 15.80 -37.72
C GLU A 4 1.69 15.16 -36.78
N GLU A 5 2.96 15.51 -37.04
CA GLU A 5 4.17 14.90 -36.54
C GLU A 5 4.54 15.52 -35.19
N VAL A 6 4.81 14.71 -34.16
CA VAL A 6 5.40 15.22 -32.92
C VAL A 6 6.90 14.99 -32.96
N LYS A 7 7.60 16.11 -33.09
CA LYS A 7 9.05 16.26 -33.10
C LYS A 7 9.65 15.70 -31.80
N ALA A 8 10.46 14.66 -31.91
CA ALA A 8 11.24 14.10 -30.82
C ALA A 8 12.31 15.10 -30.35
N SER A 9 12.19 15.58 -29.11
CA SER A 9 13.31 16.14 -28.35
C SER A 9 13.79 15.07 -27.37
N GLY A 10 14.98 14.53 -27.60
CA GLY A 10 15.60 13.56 -26.71
C GLY A 10 15.84 14.15 -25.32
N SER A 11 15.21 13.55 -24.32
CA SER A 11 15.72 13.45 -22.95
C SER A 11 15.79 11.97 -22.63
N GLU A 12 16.82 11.54 -21.92
CA GLU A 12 17.10 10.13 -21.61
C GLU A 12 15.84 9.34 -21.24
N GLY A 13 15.72 8.14 -21.81
CA GLY A 13 14.47 7.38 -21.96
C GLY A 13 13.59 7.35 -20.71
N SER A 14 12.57 8.20 -20.71
CA SER A 14 11.44 8.15 -19.78
C SER A 14 10.77 6.79 -19.94
N ARG A 15 11.04 5.86 -19.01
CA ARG A 15 10.20 4.67 -18.88
C ARG A 15 8.77 5.17 -18.63
N PRO A 16 7.75 4.62 -19.32
CA PRO A 16 6.38 5.01 -19.07
C PRO A 16 6.09 4.80 -17.57
N LYS A 17 5.60 5.84 -16.89
CA LYS A 17 5.15 5.72 -15.49
C LYS A 17 4.01 4.73 -15.45
N VAL A 18 4.23 3.59 -14.80
CA VAL A 18 3.22 2.56 -14.62
C VAL A 18 2.70 2.70 -13.21
N HIS A 19 1.44 3.10 -13.12
CA HIS A 19 0.73 3.23 -11.86
C HIS A 19 0.06 1.89 -11.54
N TYR A 20 0.31 1.38 -10.34
CA TYR A 20 -0.28 0.15 -9.82
C TYR A 20 -1.28 0.49 -8.70
N ASN A 21 -2.41 -0.23 -8.70
CA ASN A 21 -3.34 -0.24 -7.58
C ASN A 21 -3.21 -1.55 -6.80
N VAL A 22 -3.47 -1.48 -5.50
CA VAL A 22 -3.58 -2.68 -4.64
C VAL A 22 -5.05 -3.10 -4.58
N GLU A 23 -5.30 -4.38 -4.82
CA GLU A 23 -6.63 -4.97 -4.75
C GLU A 23 -6.54 -6.37 -4.14
N PHE A 24 -7.46 -6.68 -3.24
CA PHE A 24 -7.57 -8.02 -2.65
C PHE A 24 -8.99 -8.29 -2.15
N THR A 25 -9.30 -9.57 -2.01
CA THR A 25 -10.52 -10.06 -1.38
C THR A 25 -10.20 -10.58 0.03
N PHE A 26 -11.08 -10.33 0.99
CA PHE A 26 -10.90 -10.74 2.37
C PHE A 26 -12.23 -11.11 3.05
N ASP A 27 -12.11 -11.88 4.12
CA ASP A 27 -13.21 -12.21 5.03
C ASP A 27 -12.92 -11.56 6.40
N THR A 28 -13.96 -11.10 7.09
CA THR A 28 -13.86 -10.60 8.46
C THR A 28 -15.14 -10.85 9.24
N ASP A 29 -15.01 -11.22 10.51
CA ASP A 29 -16.11 -11.44 11.46
C ASP A 29 -16.47 -10.18 12.27
N ALA A 30 -15.67 -9.11 12.13
CA ALA A 30 -15.87 -7.80 12.78
C ALA A 30 -15.84 -6.64 11.78
N ARG A 31 -16.28 -5.45 12.20
CA ARG A 31 -16.01 -4.20 11.46
C ARG A 31 -14.52 -3.90 11.46
N VAL A 32 -13.99 -3.54 10.29
CA VAL A 32 -12.57 -3.22 10.11
C VAL A 32 -12.37 -1.93 9.34
N ALA A 33 -11.32 -1.21 9.70
CA ALA A 33 -10.77 -0.09 8.94
C ALA A 33 -9.45 -0.54 8.31
N ILE A 34 -9.32 -0.42 6.99
CA ILE A 34 -8.14 -0.85 6.24
C ILE A 34 -7.40 0.38 5.71
N THR A 35 -6.09 0.42 5.95
CA THR A 35 -5.17 1.43 5.42
C THR A 35 -3.96 0.72 4.81
N ILE A 36 -3.50 1.17 3.65
CA ILE A 36 -2.28 0.69 3.02
C ILE A 36 -1.15 1.68 3.31
N TYR A 37 0.01 1.17 3.70
CA TYR A 37 1.23 1.97 3.87
C TYR A 37 2.34 1.42 2.99
N TYR A 38 3.22 2.29 2.48
CA TYR A 38 4.45 1.88 1.79
C TYR A 38 5.67 2.47 2.46
N GLN A 39 6.78 1.76 2.35
CA GLN A 39 8.05 2.13 2.96
C GLN A 39 7.87 2.62 4.40
N ALA A 40 7.23 1.79 5.22
CA ALA A 40 6.81 2.16 6.57
C ALA A 40 7.59 1.38 7.62
N THR A 41 7.95 2.05 8.71
CA THR A 41 8.44 1.39 9.92
C THR A 41 7.27 0.99 10.81
N GLU A 42 7.50 0.02 11.69
CA GLU A 42 6.53 -0.44 12.68
C GLU A 42 6.95 0.02 14.07
N GLU A 43 6.02 0.66 14.80
CA GLU A 43 6.21 1.00 16.21
C GLU A 43 5.17 0.27 17.07
N PHE A 44 5.62 -0.28 18.20
CA PHE A 44 4.74 -0.90 19.19
C PHE A 44 4.56 0.00 20.40
N GLN A 45 3.33 0.47 20.62
CA GLN A 45 2.97 1.24 21.80
C GLN A 45 1.74 0.61 22.47
N GLY A 46 1.87 0.19 23.74
CA GLY A 46 0.76 -0.40 24.49
C GLY A 46 0.17 -1.68 23.86
N GLY A 47 1.01 -2.47 23.17
CA GLY A 47 0.58 -3.69 22.46
C GLY A 47 -0.10 -3.43 21.11
N ILE A 48 -0.10 -2.18 20.64
CA ILE A 48 -0.66 -1.75 19.37
C ILE A 48 0.49 -1.45 18.39
N ALA A 49 0.43 -2.04 17.20
CA ALA A 49 1.31 -1.66 16.10
C ALA A 49 0.81 -0.37 15.43
N SER A 50 1.73 0.56 15.15
CA SER A 50 1.50 1.76 14.34
C SER A 50 2.50 1.77 13.20
N TYR A 51 2.04 2.14 12.00
CA TYR A 51 2.89 2.21 10.81
C TYR A 51 3.17 3.66 10.44
N ILE A 52 4.44 3.97 10.25
CA ILE A 52 4.90 5.33 9.97
C ILE A 52 5.58 5.32 8.59
N PRO A 53 4.93 5.84 7.55
CA PRO A 53 5.52 5.92 6.22
C PRO A 53 6.61 7.01 6.17
N LYS A 54 7.58 6.86 5.27
CA LYS A 54 8.61 7.89 5.02
C LYS A 54 8.02 9.26 4.59
N SER A 55 6.84 9.26 3.97
CA SER A 55 6.12 10.46 3.52
C SER A 55 4.61 10.25 3.66
N SER A 56 3.85 11.33 3.83
CA SER A 56 2.39 11.31 3.94
C SER A 56 1.68 10.78 2.69
N ASP A 57 2.34 10.83 1.53
CA ASP A 57 1.77 10.36 0.25
C ASP A 57 1.96 8.85 0.05
N LEU A 58 2.73 8.20 0.93
CA LEU A 58 2.98 6.76 0.93
C LEU A 58 1.99 5.99 1.82
N GLN A 59 0.76 6.49 1.91
CA GLN A 59 -0.35 5.78 2.54
C GLN A 59 -1.65 6.01 1.77
N SER A 60 -2.58 5.08 1.86
CA SER A 60 -3.93 5.23 1.33
C SER A 60 -4.82 6.01 2.28
N GLU A 61 -6.00 6.40 1.80
CA GLU A 61 -7.13 6.70 2.69
C GLU A 61 -7.51 5.44 3.48
N THR A 62 -8.10 5.64 4.66
CA THR A 62 -8.66 4.55 5.47
C THR A 62 -10.06 4.21 4.97
N VAL A 63 -10.29 2.94 4.62
CA VAL A 63 -11.56 2.44 4.12
C VAL A 63 -12.22 1.53 5.15
N HIS A 64 -13.50 1.77 5.45
CA HIS A 64 -14.24 1.06 6.49
C HIS A 64 -15.15 -0.02 5.90
N PHE A 65 -15.07 -1.23 6.46
CA PHE A 65 -15.84 -2.39 6.04
C PHE A 65 -16.64 -2.97 7.21
N LYS A 66 -17.82 -3.50 6.89
CA LYS A 66 -18.62 -4.26 7.86
C LYS A 66 -18.06 -5.68 7.98
N LYS A 67 -18.56 -6.45 8.95
CA LYS A 67 -18.35 -7.91 8.94
C LYS A 67 -18.97 -8.53 7.70
N GLY A 68 -18.30 -9.52 7.12
CA GLY A 68 -18.71 -10.16 5.88
C GLY A 68 -17.60 -11.01 5.26
N VAL A 69 -18.00 -11.89 4.35
CA VAL A 69 -17.11 -12.74 3.55
C VAL A 69 -17.04 -12.23 2.12
N SER A 70 -15.96 -12.54 1.42
CA SER A 70 -15.70 -12.16 0.04
C SER A 70 -15.80 -10.65 -0.21
N GLN A 71 -15.39 -9.84 0.78
CA GLN A 71 -15.35 -8.38 0.64
C GLN A 71 -14.12 -7.98 -0.17
N GLN A 72 -14.23 -6.90 -0.94
CA GLN A 72 -13.17 -6.45 -1.83
C GLN A 72 -12.64 -5.10 -1.36
N PHE A 73 -11.33 -5.04 -1.11
CA PHE A 73 -10.62 -3.78 -1.01
C PHE A 73 -10.16 -3.37 -2.40
N CYS A 74 -10.60 -2.20 -2.87
CA CYS A 74 -10.14 -1.61 -4.12
C CYS A 74 -10.24 -0.09 -3.99
N LEU A 75 -9.13 0.61 -4.20
CA LEU A 75 -9.08 2.07 -4.16
C LEU A 75 -8.38 2.60 -5.43
N PRO A 76 -9.09 2.69 -6.57
CA PRO A 76 -8.49 3.07 -7.87
C PRO A 76 -7.88 4.49 -7.89
N SER A 77 -8.31 5.36 -6.97
CA SER A 77 -7.73 6.70 -6.79
C SER A 77 -6.33 6.66 -6.17
N HIS A 78 -5.98 5.56 -5.50
CA HIS A 78 -4.72 5.39 -4.82
C HIS A 78 -3.79 4.50 -5.65
N ASN A 79 -2.77 5.12 -6.23
CA ASN A 79 -1.83 4.46 -7.11
C ASN A 79 -0.41 4.65 -6.60
N VAL A 80 0.42 3.65 -6.84
CA VAL A 80 1.85 3.67 -6.52
C VAL A 80 2.66 3.38 -7.77
N ASP A 81 3.85 3.98 -7.86
CA ASP A 81 4.82 3.67 -8.90
C ASP A 81 6.08 3.08 -8.24
N PRO A 82 6.17 1.74 -8.09
CA PRO A 82 7.33 1.09 -7.49
C PRO A 82 8.62 1.28 -8.29
N SER A 83 8.54 1.73 -9.55
CA SER A 83 9.73 1.97 -10.37
C SER A 83 10.54 3.20 -9.94
N GLU A 84 9.94 4.07 -9.12
CA GLU A 84 10.59 5.21 -8.48
C GLU A 84 11.41 4.79 -7.25
N TRP A 85 11.31 3.52 -6.81
CA TRP A 85 12.03 3.00 -5.65
C TRP A 85 13.20 2.12 -6.08
N ARG A 86 14.22 2.05 -5.23
CA ARG A 86 15.35 1.15 -5.49
C ARG A 86 14.93 -0.30 -5.28
N GLU A 87 15.64 -1.23 -5.92
CA GLU A 87 15.35 -2.67 -5.79
C GLU A 87 15.38 -3.13 -4.33
N GLU A 88 16.30 -2.58 -3.53
CA GLU A 88 16.39 -2.91 -2.11
C GLU A 88 15.16 -2.42 -1.32
N GLU A 89 14.55 -1.31 -1.74
CA GLU A 89 13.34 -0.72 -1.12
C GLU A 89 12.06 -1.49 -1.48
N LEU A 90 12.11 -2.42 -2.43
CA LEU A 90 10.99 -3.33 -2.76
C LEU A 90 10.91 -4.53 -1.80
N THR A 91 11.92 -4.70 -0.95
CA THR A 91 12.01 -5.80 0.02
C THR A 91 12.00 -5.26 1.44
N PHE A 92 11.84 -6.15 2.43
CA PHE A 92 11.96 -5.75 3.82
C PHE A 92 13.42 -5.36 4.12
N ASP A 93 13.63 -4.10 4.49
CA ASP A 93 14.94 -3.62 4.94
C ASP A 93 15.17 -4.09 6.38
N LEU A 94 16.04 -5.08 6.55
CA LEU A 94 16.37 -5.67 7.86
C LEU A 94 17.09 -4.69 8.79
N ASP A 95 17.90 -3.79 8.24
CA ASP A 95 18.72 -2.87 9.04
C ASP A 95 17.88 -1.70 9.56
N ARG A 96 16.90 -1.27 8.77
CA ARG A 96 16.02 -0.13 9.09
C ARG A 96 14.63 -0.54 9.56
N GLU A 97 14.33 -1.84 9.53
CA GLU A 97 13.02 -2.41 9.80
C GLU A 97 11.90 -1.77 8.96
N VAL A 98 12.18 -1.49 7.68
CA VAL A 98 11.24 -0.84 6.76
C VAL A 98 10.51 -1.88 5.91
N TYR A 99 9.18 -1.86 6.00
CA TYR A 99 8.31 -2.70 5.20
C TYR A 99 7.99 -2.00 3.86
N PRO A 100 8.15 -2.68 2.71
CA PRO A 100 7.89 -2.09 1.40
C PRO A 100 6.41 -1.75 1.22
N MET A 101 5.52 -2.62 1.73
CA MET A 101 4.08 -2.41 1.76
C MET A 101 3.46 -3.11 2.98
N VAL A 102 2.50 -2.46 3.62
CA VAL A 102 1.72 -3.00 4.74
C VAL A 102 0.24 -2.81 4.47
N VAL A 103 -0.54 -3.90 4.58
CA VAL A 103 -2.00 -3.81 4.73
C VAL A 103 -2.31 -3.81 6.22
N HIS A 104 -2.79 -2.67 6.71
CA HIS A 104 -3.13 -2.47 8.12
C HIS A 104 -4.65 -2.55 8.29
N ALA A 105 -5.14 -3.65 8.88
CA ALA A 105 -6.55 -3.83 9.20
C ALA A 105 -6.78 -3.68 10.71
N VAL A 106 -7.52 -2.63 11.09
CA VAL A 106 -7.86 -2.30 12.48
C VAL A 106 -9.28 -2.72 12.76
N VAL A 107 -9.49 -3.57 13.76
CA VAL A 107 -10.85 -3.93 14.23
C VAL A 107 -11.46 -2.76 15.00
N GLU A 108 -12.68 -2.37 14.63
CA GLU A 108 -13.43 -1.24 15.23
C GLU A 108 -14.46 -1.68 16.30
N GLU A 109 -14.57 -2.98 16.57
CA GLU A 109 -15.52 -3.56 17.53
C GLU A 109 -14.80 -4.18 18.74
N GLY A 110 -15.23 -3.80 19.95
CA GLY A 110 -14.75 -4.36 21.23
C GLY A 110 -13.65 -3.54 21.93
N ASP A 111 -13.36 -3.88 23.20
CA ASP A 111 -12.39 -3.17 24.05
C ASP A 111 -10.91 -3.51 23.76
N GLY A 112 -10.65 -4.36 22.76
CA GLY A 112 -9.31 -4.75 22.35
C GLY A 112 -9.11 -4.50 20.86
N LYS A 113 -8.24 -3.55 20.52
CA LYS A 113 -7.81 -3.34 19.14
C LYS A 113 -6.99 -4.55 18.70
N ARG A 114 -7.59 -5.43 17.90
CA ARG A 114 -6.88 -6.52 17.23
C ARG A 114 -6.47 -6.02 15.86
N TYR A 115 -5.22 -6.29 15.50
CA TYR A 115 -4.65 -5.88 14.23
C TYR A 115 -4.34 -7.13 13.42
N CYS A 116 -4.85 -7.18 12.20
CA CYS A 116 -4.34 -8.13 11.23
C CYS A 116 -3.28 -7.41 10.41
N ARG A 117 -2.07 -7.97 10.40
CA ARG A 117 -0.96 -7.49 9.59
C ARG A 117 -0.80 -8.43 8.40
N CYS A 118 -0.97 -7.90 7.19
CA CYS A 118 -0.54 -8.60 5.98
C CYS A 118 0.60 -7.80 5.33
N VAL A 119 1.80 -8.35 5.37
CA VAL A 119 2.99 -7.87 4.65
C VAL A 119 3.33 -8.94 3.64
N ASN A 120 3.05 -8.70 2.36
CA ASN A 120 3.64 -9.49 1.28
C ASN A 120 3.56 -8.74 -0.06
N LEU A 121 4.72 -8.34 -0.57
CA LEU A 121 5.03 -8.31 -2.00
C LEU A 121 6.26 -9.21 -2.17
N HIS A 122 6.08 -10.53 -2.08
CA HIS A 122 7.06 -11.42 -2.69
C HIS A 122 6.78 -11.38 -4.20
N SER A 123 7.76 -10.91 -4.99
CA SER A 123 7.72 -11.21 -6.43
C SER A 123 7.74 -12.73 -6.61
N PRO A 124 6.90 -13.29 -7.51
CA PRO A 124 6.93 -14.72 -7.83
C PRO A 124 8.28 -15.17 -8.42
#